data_AF-A0A7C9A9V3-F1
#
_entry.id   AF-A0A7C9A9V3-F1
#
_cell.length_a   1.000
_cell.length_b   1.000
_cell.length_c   1.000
_cell.angle_alpha   90.00
_cell.angle_beta   90.00
_cell.angle_gamma   90.00
#
_symmetry.space_group_name_H-M   'P 1'
#
loop_
_entity.id
_entity.type
_entity.pdbx_description
1 polymer ?
#
loop_
_entity_poly.entity_id
_entity_poly.type
_entity_poly.pdbx_seq_one_letter_code
_entity_poly.pdbx_strand_id
1 'polypeptide(L)'
;VPRYIIAFRGTLIRRRTCTSDIKLDIRVILHRLCVSLRYQVAIQAVEKMAVEHGQSNMWLAGHSLGSAIALQVGKDMARKGNFLETYLFNPPFPITPIERLRS
;
A
#
# COMPACT_ATOMS: atom_id res chain seq x y z
N VAL A 1 -19.02 -5.96 -4.90
CA VAL A 1 -17.93 -6.96 -4.95
C VAL A 1 -17.08 -6.63 -6.16
N PRO A 2 -15.75 -6.49 -6.05
CA PRO A 2 -14.94 -6.02 -7.17
C PRO A 2 -14.83 -7.15 -8.21
N ARG A 3 -14.60 -6.78 -9.46
CA ARG A 3 -14.19 -7.76 -10.48
C ARG A 3 -12.68 -7.99 -10.47
N TYR A 4 -11.92 -7.01 -9.96
CA TYR A 4 -10.46 -7.06 -9.96
C TYR A 4 -9.89 -6.67 -8.60
N ILE A 5 -8.85 -7.39 -8.17
CA ILE A 5 -8.10 -7.07 -6.95
C ILE A 5 -6.63 -7.00 -7.32
N ILE A 6 -6.00 -5.85 -7.04
CA ILE A 6 -4.57 -5.67 -7.20
C ILE A 6 -3.92 -5.85 -5.82
N ALA A 7 -3.27 -7.00 -5.62
CA ALA A 7 -2.62 -7.35 -4.38
C ALA A 7 -1.11 -7.09 -4.44
N PHE A 8 -0.64 -6.12 -3.67
CA PHE A 8 0.77 -5.79 -3.56
C PHE A 8 1.47 -6.70 -2.56
N ARG A 9 2.47 -7.42 -3.06
CA ARG A 9 3.26 -8.35 -2.26
C ARG A 9 4.21 -7.59 -1.32
N GLY A 10 4.18 -7.97 -0.03
CA GLY A 10 5.21 -7.57 0.93
C GLY A 10 6.54 -8.31 0.73
N THR A 11 7.52 -8.07 1.59
CA THR A 11 8.83 -8.71 1.49
C THR A 11 8.82 -10.13 2.07
N LEU A 12 9.51 -11.09 1.44
CA LEU A 12 9.76 -12.44 2.00
C LEU A 12 10.76 -12.35 3.16
N ILE A 13 10.26 -12.37 4.40
CA ILE A 13 11.12 -12.46 5.59
C ILE A 13 11.27 -13.95 5.94
N ARG A 14 12.49 -14.49 5.83
CA ARG A 14 12.81 -15.86 6.30
C ARG A 14 12.61 -15.90 7.83
N ARG A 15 11.64 -16.71 8.28
CA ARG A 15 11.22 -16.86 9.69
C ARG A 15 12.30 -17.57 10.51
N ARG A 16 12.97 -16.90 11.48
CA ARG A 16 13.47 -17.57 12.70
C ARG A 16 13.66 -16.69 13.95
N THR A 17 13.66 -15.35 13.88
CA THR A 17 13.86 -14.51 15.08
C THR A 17 13.15 -13.16 14.96
N CYS A 18 11.86 -13.11 15.28
CA CYS A 18 10.97 -11.96 15.03
C CYS A 18 11.00 -10.86 16.10
N THR A 19 12.12 -10.58 16.76
CA THR A 19 12.12 -9.60 17.86
C THR A 19 13.31 -8.66 17.92
N SER A 20 12.95 -7.47 18.40
CA SER A 20 13.72 -6.34 18.88
C SER A 20 14.37 -5.44 17.86
N ASP A 21 14.41 -5.86 16.60
CA ASP A 21 14.50 -4.93 15.49
C ASP A 21 13.42 -5.33 14.40
N ILE A 22 12.09 -5.30 14.64
CA ILE A 22 11.08 -5.11 13.56
C ILE A 22 11.41 -3.85 12.71
N LYS A 23 11.62 -2.70 13.34
CA LYS A 23 12.81 -2.06 13.95
C LYS A 23 14.16 -2.32 13.24
N LEU A 24 15.17 -1.44 13.31
CA LEU A 24 15.07 -0.06 12.84
C LEU A 24 14.13 -0.08 11.65
N ASP A 25 12.92 0.40 11.91
CA ASP A 25 11.72 -0.06 11.26
C ASP A 25 11.85 0.13 9.80
N ILE A 26 11.21 -0.77 9.02
CA ILE A 26 10.91 -0.30 7.67
C ILE A 26 12.26 -0.15 6.89
N ARG A 27 13.40 -0.56 7.47
CA ARG A 27 14.62 0.25 7.68
C ARG A 27 14.80 1.43 6.72
N VAL A 28 13.99 2.45 6.99
CA VAL A 28 13.87 3.74 6.28
C VAL A 28 12.99 3.74 4.99
N ILE A 29 12.05 2.80 4.88
CA ILE A 29 11.10 2.44 3.79
C ILE A 29 11.84 1.86 2.60
N LEU A 30 12.83 1.00 2.87
CA LEU A 30 13.83 0.57 1.88
C LEU A 30 14.28 1.77 1.00
N HIS A 31 14.45 2.90 1.70
CA HIS A 31 15.01 4.19 1.33
C HIS A 31 14.57 4.82 0.00
N ARG A 32 13.31 5.28 -0.05
CA ARG A 32 12.73 6.26 -1.02
C ARG A 32 12.75 5.93 -2.53
N LEU A 33 13.64 5.06 -3.04
CA LEU A 33 13.94 4.85 -4.48
C LEU A 33 13.44 3.50 -5.04
N CYS A 34 13.50 2.40 -4.29
CA CYS A 34 13.02 1.10 -4.78
C CYS A 34 11.49 0.95 -4.60
N VAL A 35 10.94 1.68 -3.63
CA VAL A 35 9.51 1.96 -3.61
C VAL A 35 9.16 2.90 -4.75
N SER A 36 9.94 3.92 -5.13
CA SER A 36 9.53 4.78 -6.27
C SER A 36 9.39 4.00 -7.57
N LEU A 37 10.29 3.08 -7.92
CA LEU A 37 10.14 2.26 -9.13
C LEU A 37 8.93 1.30 -9.04
N ARG A 38 8.82 0.55 -7.94
CA ARG A 38 7.69 -0.37 -7.75
C ARG A 38 6.36 0.35 -7.62
N TYR A 39 6.36 1.53 -7.00
CA TYR A 39 5.24 2.44 -6.90
C TYR A 39 4.91 3.03 -8.27
N GLN A 40 5.90 3.44 -9.08
CA GLN A 40 5.66 3.96 -10.42
C GLN A 40 5.00 2.89 -11.31
N VAL A 41 5.53 1.67 -11.27
CA VAL A 41 4.89 0.54 -11.97
C VAL A 41 3.51 0.25 -11.39
N ALA A 42 3.35 0.30 -10.07
CA ALA A 42 2.07 0.07 -9.41
C ALA A 42 1.02 1.12 -9.77
N ILE A 43 1.33 2.42 -9.68
CA ILE A 43 0.40 3.51 -9.98
C ILE A 43 0.06 3.50 -11.46
N GLN A 44 1.02 3.27 -12.37
CA GLN A 44 0.75 3.13 -13.81
C GLN A 44 -0.17 1.93 -14.10
N ALA A 45 0.08 0.78 -13.46
CA ALA A 45 -0.76 -0.39 -13.64
C ALA A 45 -2.18 -0.16 -13.10
N VAL A 46 -2.32 0.52 -11.95
CA VAL A 46 -3.60 0.82 -11.32
C VAL A 46 -4.37 1.86 -12.13
N GLU A 47 -3.72 2.90 -12.62
CA GLU A 47 -4.32 3.90 -13.51
C GLU A 47 -4.81 3.26 -14.80
N LYS A 48 -3.97 2.45 -15.44
CA LYS A 48 -4.36 1.72 -16.65
C LYS A 48 -5.59 0.85 -16.41
N MET A 49 -5.56 0.05 -15.35
CA MET A 49 -6.69 -0.82 -15.00
C MET A 49 -7.95 -0.02 -14.67
N ALA A 50 -7.82 1.13 -14.00
CA ALA A 50 -8.95 2.00 -13.67
C ALA A 50 -9.58 2.63 -14.92
N VAL A 51 -8.77 2.98 -15.93
CA VAL A 51 -9.25 3.47 -17.24
C VAL A 51 -9.96 2.35 -18.01
N GLU A 52 -9.38 1.15 -18.05
CA GLU A 52 -9.93 0.03 -18.83
C GLU A 52 -11.19 -0.58 -18.21
N HIS A 53 -11.28 -0.66 -16.88
CA HIS A 53 -12.30 -1.46 -16.19
C HIS A 53 -13.19 -0.65 -15.24
N GLY A 54 -12.87 0.63 -15.02
CA GLY A 54 -13.58 1.51 -14.09
C GLY A 54 -13.22 1.25 -12.62
N GLN A 55 -13.01 2.34 -11.88
CA GLN A 55 -12.57 2.33 -10.48
C GLN A 55 -13.50 1.57 -9.51
N SER A 56 -14.81 1.60 -9.73
CA SER A 56 -15.80 0.93 -8.86
C SER A 56 -15.72 -0.60 -8.91
N ASN A 57 -15.00 -1.15 -9.89
CA ASN A 57 -14.82 -2.59 -10.06
C ASN A 57 -13.51 -3.12 -9.47
N MET A 58 -12.74 -2.27 -8.78
CA MET A 58 -11.37 -2.56 -8.42
C MET A 58 -11.06 -2.30 -6.96
N TRP A 59 -10.38 -3.23 -6.31
CA TRP A 59 -9.85 -3.08 -4.96
C TRP A 59 -8.33 -3.20 -4.93
N LEU A 60 -7.71 -2.53 -3.98
CA LEU A 60 -6.28 -2.65 -3.67
C LEU A 60 -6.11 -3.44 -2.38
N ALA A 61 -5.08 -4.27 -2.31
CA ALA A 61 -4.74 -5.00 -1.09
C ALA A 61 -3.23 -5.10 -0.91
N GLY A 62 -2.76 -5.28 0.32
CA GLY A 62 -1.37 -5.61 0.56
C GLY A 62 -1.06 -5.95 2.02
N HIS A 63 0.04 -6.68 2.24
CA HIS A 63 0.55 -7.04 3.56
C HIS A 63 1.95 -6.47 3.79
N SER A 64 2.24 -5.96 4.98
CA SER A 64 3.56 -5.42 5.36
C SER A 64 4.03 -4.34 4.37
N LEU A 65 5.17 -4.50 3.68
CA LEU A 65 5.59 -3.51 2.67
C LEU A 65 4.55 -3.33 1.54
N GLY A 66 3.83 -4.39 1.17
CA GLY A 66 2.82 -4.33 0.14
C GLY A 66 1.63 -3.44 0.53
N SER A 67 1.25 -3.45 1.81
CA SER A 67 0.20 -2.54 2.30
C SER A 67 0.66 -1.08 2.23
N ALA A 68 1.97 -0.83 2.33
CA ALA A 68 2.46 0.54 2.21
C ALA A 68 2.34 1.09 0.78
N ILE A 69 2.64 0.26 -0.22
CA ILE A 69 2.44 0.58 -1.64
C ILE A 69 0.95 0.77 -1.92
N ALA A 70 0.11 -0.15 -1.43
CA ALA A 70 -1.35 -0.08 -1.59
C ALA A 70 -1.91 1.25 -1.05
N LEU A 71 -1.48 1.67 0.15
CA LEU A 71 -1.92 2.93 0.75
C LEU A 71 -1.46 4.13 -0.08
N GLN A 72 -0.19 4.18 -0.51
CA GLN A 72 0.32 5.32 -1.26
C GLN A 72 -0.38 5.46 -2.61
N VAL A 73 -0.54 4.36 -3.34
CA VAL A 73 -1.29 4.31 -4.60
C VAL A 73 -2.75 4.73 -4.38
N GLY A 74 -3.42 4.17 -3.37
CA GLY A 74 -4.81 4.51 -3.06
C GLY A 74 -4.99 6.00 -2.75
N LYS A 75 -4.07 6.60 -1.99
CA LYS A 75 -4.06 8.04 -1.71
C LYS A 75 -3.89 8.90 -2.97
N ASP A 76 -3.00 8.50 -3.88
CA ASP A 76 -2.76 9.27 -5.10
C ASP A 76 -3.89 9.10 -6.13
N MET A 77 -4.51 7.93 -6.21
CA MET A 77 -5.74 7.73 -6.98
C MET A 77 -6.88 8.59 -6.42
N ALA A 78 -7.06 8.64 -5.09
CA ALA A 78 -8.08 9.48 -4.47
C ALA A 78 -7.87 10.98 -4.74
N ARG A 79 -6.61 11.45 -4.75
CA ARG A 79 -6.28 12.84 -5.15
C ARG A 79 -6.64 13.16 -6.59
N LYS A 80 -6.68 12.15 -7.47
CA LYS A 80 -7.14 12.26 -8.86
C LYS A 80 -8.65 12.07 -9.03
N GLY A 81 -9.41 11.95 -7.93
CA GLY A 81 -10.87 11.73 -7.93
C GLY A 81 -11.27 10.25 -8.05
N ASN A 82 -10.31 9.33 -8.04
CA ASN A 82 -10.55 7.90 -8.21
C ASN A 82 -10.46 7.18 -6.86
N PHE A 83 -11.60 6.97 -6.22
CA PHE A 83 -11.67 6.34 -4.89
C PHE A 83 -11.68 4.81 -5.02
N LEU A 84 -10.60 4.17 -4.60
CA LEU A 84 -10.44 2.72 -4.60
C LEU A 84 -10.47 2.17 -3.17
N GLU A 85 -11.33 1.19 -2.92
CA GLU A 85 -11.27 0.47 -1.63
C GLU A 85 -9.90 -0.19 -1.48
N THR A 86 -9.30 -0.02 -0.31
CA THR A 86 -7.90 -0.39 -0.08
C THR A 86 -7.77 -1.13 1.25
N TYR A 87 -7.36 -2.39 1.20
CA TYR A 87 -7.25 -3.31 2.34
C TYR A 87 -5.79 -3.50 2.77
N LEU A 88 -5.47 -3.11 4.00
CA LEU A 88 -4.10 -3.00 4.49
C LEU A 88 -3.85 -3.95 5.66
N PHE A 89 -2.90 -4.88 5.51
CA PHE A 89 -2.61 -5.90 6.53
C PHE A 89 -1.22 -5.72 7.14
N ASN A 90 -1.16 -5.61 8.47
CA ASN A 90 0.08 -5.40 9.23
C ASN A 90 0.98 -4.28 8.63
N PRO A 91 0.42 -3.09 8.36
CA PRO A 91 1.17 -2.04 7.72
C PRO A 91 2.25 -1.52 8.66
N PRO A 92 3.42 -1.14 8.12
CA PRO A 92 4.51 -0.78 9.00
C PRO A 92 4.43 0.69 9.49
N PHE A 93 3.37 1.43 9.15
CA PHE A 93 3.25 2.85 9.49
C PHE A 93 3.20 3.11 11.00
N PRO A 94 3.65 4.28 11.47
CA PRO A 94 3.33 4.72 12.82
C PRO A 94 1.82 4.87 12.90
N ILE A 95 1.20 4.06 13.76
CA ILE A 95 -0.21 4.16 14.12
C ILE A 95 -0.40 5.57 14.65
N THR A 96 -0.97 6.48 13.85
CA THR A 96 -1.32 7.81 14.35
C THR A 96 -2.59 7.60 15.18
N PRO A 97 -2.58 7.92 16.49
CA PRO A 97 -3.75 7.69 17.33
C PRO A 97 -4.95 8.44 16.73
N ILE A 98 -6.04 7.71 16.48
CA ILE A 98 -7.30 8.24 15.91
C ILE A 98 -7.82 9.46 16.71
N GLU A 99 -7.48 9.53 18.00
CA GLU A 99 -7.81 10.61 18.92
C GLU A 99 -7.32 12.00 18.45
N ARG A 100 -6.27 12.09 17.63
CA ARG A 100 -5.70 13.37 17.15
C ARG A 100 -6.35 13.93 15.88
N LEU A 101 -7.34 13.25 15.29
CA LEU A 101 -8.03 13.71 14.07
C LEU A 101 -9.34 14.47 14.36
N ARG A 102 -9.68 14.66 15.65
CA ARG A 102 -10.89 15.37 16.09
C ARG A 102 -10.63 16.67 16.87
N SER A 103 -9.39 17.16 16.88
CA SER A 103 -9.03 18.45 17.50
C SER A 103 -8.96 19.56 16.45
#